data_AF-R7JAJ4-F1
#
_entry.id   AF-R7JAJ4-F1
#
_cell.length_a   1.000
_cell.length_b   1.000
_cell.length_c   1.000
_cell.angle_alpha   90.00
_cell.angle_beta   90.00
_cell.angle_gamma   90.00
#
_symmetry.space_group_name_H-M   'P 1'
#
loop_
_entity.id
_entity.type
_entity.pdbx_description
1 polymer ?
#
loop_
_entity_poly.entity_id
_entity_poly.type
_entity_poly.pdbx_seq_one_letter_code
_entity_poly.pdbx_strand_id
1 'polypeptide(L)'
;MQQQNEKLLQLSLKLGEILKELRKNRSELTLEKLAYEYDIPIGTLSKIERGKQKCQFVNLWKISEAIGIRCSDIVKMLEEKMGDDFTLIDE
;
A
#
# COMPACT_ATOMS: atom_id res chain seq x y z
N MET A 1 13.57 15.39 -12.09
CA MET A 1 12.24 14.98 -12.61
C MET A 1 12.14 13.48 -12.86
N GLN A 2 13.04 12.86 -13.64
CA GLN A 2 12.97 11.42 -13.94
C GLN A 2 13.27 10.53 -12.71
N GLN A 3 14.34 10.83 -11.97
CA GLN A 3 14.75 10.08 -10.77
C GLN A 3 13.74 10.18 -9.60
N GLN A 4 13.19 11.36 -9.35
CA GLN A 4 12.13 11.55 -8.36
C GLN A 4 10.88 10.71 -8.68
N ASN A 5 10.54 10.57 -9.97
CA ASN A 5 9.42 9.72 -10.40
C ASN A 5 9.72 8.22 -10.17
N GLU A 6 10.99 7.79 -10.30
CA GLU A 6 11.40 6.42 -10.02
C GLU A 6 11.32 6.09 -8.53
N LYS A 7 11.80 6.98 -7.64
CA LYS A 7 11.69 6.80 -6.18
C LYS A 7 10.23 6.74 -5.71
N LEU A 8 9.37 7.61 -6.25
CA LEU A 8 7.93 7.60 -5.97
C LEU A 8 7.25 6.31 -6.46
N LEU A 9 7.66 5.81 -7.63
CA LEU A 9 7.18 4.55 -8.18
C LEU A 9 7.62 3.37 -7.31
N GLN A 10 8.88 3.34 -6.89
CA GLN A 10 9.42 2.32 -5.99
C GLN A 10 8.62 2.27 -4.68
N LEU A 11 8.40 3.42 -4.03
CA LEU A 11 7.59 3.52 -2.82
C LEU A 11 6.18 2.96 -3.02
N SER A 12 5.54 3.34 -4.14
CA SER A 12 4.19 2.90 -4.48
C SER A 12 4.12 1.39 -4.74
N LEU A 13 5.13 0.81 -5.40
CA LEU A 13 5.24 -0.63 -5.64
C LEU A 13 5.43 -1.39 -4.33
N LYS A 14 6.35 -0.96 -3.46
CA LYS A 14 6.60 -1.63 -2.18
C LYS A 14 5.42 -1.59 -1.24
N LEU A 15 4.74 -0.44 -1.14
CA LEU A 15 3.49 -0.36 -0.39
C LEU A 15 2.41 -1.29 -0.99
N GLY A 16 2.24 -1.28 -2.31
CA GLY A 16 1.27 -2.14 -2.99
C GLY A 16 1.51 -3.63 -2.75
N GLU A 17 2.78 -4.06 -2.80
CA GLU A 17 3.18 -5.44 -2.47
C GLU A 17 2.79 -5.81 -1.03
N ILE A 18 3.10 -4.96 -0.04
CA ILE A 18 2.76 -5.20 1.37
C ILE A 18 1.25 -5.36 1.54
N LEU A 19 0.45 -4.45 0.99
CA LEU A 19 -1.01 -4.50 1.11
C LEU A 19 -1.59 -5.77 0.48
N LYS A 20 -1.05 -6.17 -0.68
CA LYS A 20 -1.44 -7.39 -1.38
C LYS A 20 -1.08 -8.65 -0.59
N GLU A 21 0.11 -8.71 0.00
CA GLU A 21 0.57 -9.81 0.85
C GLU A 21 -0.30 -9.94 2.09
N LEU A 22 -0.52 -8.84 2.81
CA LEU A 22 -1.38 -8.79 3.99
C LEU A 22 -2.81 -9.25 3.69
N ARG A 23 -3.39 -8.81 2.57
CA ARG A 23 -4.70 -9.28 2.13
C ARG A 23 -4.70 -10.78 1.84
N LYS A 24 -3.70 -11.28 1.09
CA LYS A 24 -3.61 -12.71 0.75
C LYS A 24 -3.38 -13.63 1.94
N ASN A 25 -2.70 -13.14 2.97
CA ASN A 25 -2.49 -13.88 4.21
C ASN A 25 -3.78 -14.07 5.02
N ARG A 26 -4.84 -13.32 4.70
CA ARG A 26 -6.19 -13.55 5.20
C ARG A 26 -6.96 -14.36 4.16
N SER A 27 -7.09 -15.67 4.41
CA SER A 27 -7.74 -16.64 3.52
C SER A 27 -9.14 -16.23 3.04
N GLU A 28 -9.85 -15.41 3.80
CA GLU A 28 -11.21 -14.98 3.49
C GLU A 28 -11.33 -13.64 2.75
N LEU A 29 -10.24 -12.86 2.61
CA LEU A 29 -10.28 -11.52 2.03
C LEU A 29 -9.91 -11.51 0.54
N THR A 30 -10.93 -11.61 -0.30
CA THR A 30 -10.79 -11.30 -1.73
C THR A 30 -10.66 -9.78 -1.95
N LEU A 31 -10.26 -9.40 -3.15
CA LEU A 31 -10.14 -7.98 -3.51
C LEU A 31 -11.53 -7.32 -3.54
N GLU A 32 -12.54 -8.05 -4.00
CA GLU A 32 -13.96 -7.65 -4.02
C GLU A 32 -14.49 -7.44 -2.60
N LYS A 33 -14.25 -8.38 -1.69
CA LYS A 33 -14.70 -8.28 -0.29
C LYS A 33 -14.10 -7.07 0.40
N LEU A 34 -12.78 -6.89 0.27
CA LEU A 34 -12.09 -5.72 0.83
C LEU A 34 -12.57 -4.40 0.20
N ALA A 35 -12.79 -4.38 -1.11
CA ALA A 35 -13.30 -3.19 -1.79
C ALA A 35 -14.70 -2.80 -1.29
N TYR A 36 -15.57 -3.80 -1.12
CA TYR A 36 -16.95 -3.62 -0.67
C TYR A 36 -17.05 -3.18 0.79
N GLU A 37 -16.37 -3.89 1.71
CA GLU A 37 -16.45 -3.63 3.15
C GLU A 37 -15.92 -2.25 3.54
N TYR A 38 -15.00 -1.69 2.75
CA TYR A 38 -14.29 -0.45 3.10
C TYR A 38 -14.59 0.73 2.18
N ASP A 39 -15.56 0.56 1.26
CA ASP A 39 -15.95 1.57 0.29
C ASP A 39 -14.74 2.13 -0.47
N ILE A 40 -13.95 1.21 -1.04
CA ILE A 40 -12.82 1.53 -1.92
C ILE A 40 -13.17 0.95 -3.29
N PRO A 41 -13.17 1.77 -4.37
CA PRO A 41 -13.43 1.24 -5.69
C PRO A 41 -12.47 0.09 -6.01
N ILE A 42 -13.01 -1.06 -6.42
CA ILE A 42 -12.23 -2.28 -6.68
C ILE A 42 -11.07 -2.04 -7.65
N GLY A 43 -11.29 -1.22 -8.69
CA GLY A 43 -10.27 -0.80 -9.63
C GLY A 43 -9.16 0.05 -8.99
N THR A 44 -9.51 0.88 -8.01
CA THR A 44 -8.54 1.66 -7.22
C THR A 44 -7.70 0.75 -6.35
N LEU A 45 -8.32 -0.14 -5.56
CA LEU A 45 -7.61 -1.10 -4.73
C LEU A 45 -6.64 -1.97 -5.57
N SER A 46 -7.12 -2.48 -6.71
CA SER A 46 -6.31 -3.26 -7.65
C SER A 46 -5.14 -2.49 -8.25
N LYS A 47 -5.28 -1.18 -8.50
CA LYS A 47 -4.18 -0.34 -8.98
C LYS A 47 -3.18 -0.04 -7.85
N ILE A 48 -3.65 0.18 -6.64
CA ILE A 48 -2.81 0.40 -5.44
C ILE A 48 -1.93 -0.83 -5.19
N GLU A 49 -2.50 -2.04 -5.13
CA GLU A 49 -1.75 -3.29 -4.90
C GLU A 49 -0.71 -3.62 -5.98
N ARG A 50 -0.78 -2.95 -7.14
CA ARG A 50 0.18 -3.08 -8.25
C ARG A 50 1.11 -1.88 -8.38
N GLY A 51 1.08 -0.94 -7.44
CA GLY A 51 1.84 0.31 -7.50
C GLY A 51 1.49 1.22 -8.69
N LYS A 52 0.37 0.97 -9.38
CA LYS A 52 -0.09 1.75 -10.55
C LYS A 52 -0.85 3.02 -10.15
N GLN A 53 -1.21 3.15 -8.88
CA GLN A 53 -1.87 4.32 -8.33
C GLN A 53 -1.35 4.57 -6.92
N LYS A 54 -1.10 5.84 -6.60
CA LYS A 54 -0.69 6.27 -5.26
C LYS A 54 -1.80 5.95 -4.24
N CYS A 55 -1.43 5.27 -3.17
CA CYS A 55 -2.34 5.06 -2.05
C CYS A 55 -2.50 6.38 -1.29
N GLN A 56 -3.74 6.87 -1.16
CA GLN A 56 -4.04 8.00 -0.29
C GLN A 56 -4.03 7.51 1.16
N PHE A 57 -3.63 8.36 2.10
CA PHE A 57 -3.55 7.98 3.52
C PHE A 57 -4.89 7.46 4.07
N VAL A 58 -6.02 8.07 3.66
CA VAL A 58 -7.36 7.59 4.01
C VAL A 58 -7.64 6.16 3.55
N ASN A 59 -7.14 5.77 2.36
CA ASN A 59 -7.27 4.41 1.86
C ASN A 59 -6.34 3.45 2.62
N LEU A 60 -5.12 3.88 2.93
CA LEU A 60 -4.20 3.10 3.76
C LEU A 60 -4.81 2.78 5.12
N TRP A 61 -5.43 3.78 5.76
CA TRP A 61 -6.09 3.63 7.05
C TRP A 61 -7.26 2.65 6.97
N LYS A 62 -8.17 2.84 6.02
CA LYS A 62 -9.29 1.91 5.74
C LYS A 62 -8.81 0.47 5.54
N ILE A 63 -7.77 0.28 4.73
CA ILE A 63 -7.18 -1.03 4.46
C ILE A 63 -6.55 -1.63 5.73
N SER A 64 -5.94 -0.82 6.59
CA SER A 64 -5.39 -1.31 7.87
C SER A 64 -6.47 -1.83 8.81
N GLU A 65 -7.59 -1.11 8.93
CA GLU A 65 -8.75 -1.55 9.72
C GLU A 65 -9.36 -2.83 9.14
N ALA A 66 -9.39 -2.94 7.81
CA ALA A 66 -9.82 -4.12 7.10
C ALA A 66 -9.01 -5.38 7.36
N ILE A 67 -7.71 -5.17 7.39
CA ILE A 67 -6.73 -6.20 7.68
C ILE A 67 -6.59 -6.35 9.21
N GLY A 68 -7.33 -5.61 10.03
CA GLY A 68 -7.30 -5.72 11.49
C GLY A 68 -5.90 -5.54 12.09
N ILE A 69 -5.09 -4.64 11.53
CA ILE A 69 -3.77 -4.26 12.05
C ILE A 69 -3.70 -2.74 12.16
N ARG A 70 -2.73 -2.20 12.90
CA ARG A 70 -2.60 -0.74 12.99
C ARG A 70 -2.00 -0.22 11.69
N CYS A 71 -2.44 0.94 11.25
CA CYS A 71 -1.84 1.64 10.12
C CYS A 71 -0.32 1.82 10.30
N SER A 72 0.13 2.07 11.54
CA SER A 72 1.56 2.17 11.88
C SER A 72 2.34 0.90 11.58
N ASP A 73 1.73 -0.28 11.72
CA ASP A 73 2.41 -1.54 11.46
C ASP A 73 2.70 -1.69 9.95
N ILE A 74 1.80 -1.21 9.09
CA ILE A 74 2.02 -1.17 7.64
C ILE A 74 3.14 -0.19 7.28
N VAL A 75 3.15 1.01 7.90
CA VAL A 75 4.20 2.01 7.67
C VAL A 75 5.56 1.45 8.10
N LYS A 76 5.63 0.78 9.25
CA LYS A 76 6.85 0.13 9.73
C LYS A 76 7.35 -0.95 8.76
N MET A 77 6.46 -1.82 8.26
CA MET A 77 6.82 -2.81 7.23
C MET A 77 7.34 -2.16 5.95
N LEU A 78 6.81 -0.99 5.59
CA LEU A 78 7.27 -0.24 4.44
C LEU A 78 8.67 0.32 4.67
N GLU A 79 8.94 0.95 5.82
CA GLU A 79 10.28 1.43 6.19
C GLU A 79 11.30 0.29 6.13
N GLU A 80 11.00 -0.86 6.77
CA GLU A 80 11.85 -2.06 6.75
C GLU A 80 12.11 -2.58 5.32
N LYS A 81 11.11 -2.51 4.43
CA LYS A 81 11.23 -2.98 3.03
C LYS A 81 11.94 -1.98 2.10
N MET A 82 11.94 -0.69 2.45
CA MET A 82 12.60 0.37 1.69
C MET A 82 14.07 0.54 2.10
N GLY A 83 14.40 0.20 3.35
CA GLY A 83 15.72 0.37 3.95
C GLY A 83 15.91 1.78 4.52
N ASP A 84 16.79 1.87 5.53
CA ASP A 84 17.00 3.09 6.33
C ASP A 84 17.49 4.30 5.51
N ASP A 85 18.16 4.04 4.38
CA ASP A 85 18.73 5.08 3.51
C ASP A 85 17.73 5.62 2.46
N PHE A 86 16.50 5.11 2.41
CA PHE A 86 15.53 5.56 1.41
C PHE A 86 15.01 6.97 1.71
N THR A 87 15.21 7.89 0.77
CA THR A 87 14.66 9.26 0.83
C THR A 87 14.03 9.69 -0.49
N LEU A 88 12.91 10.40 -0.39
CA LEU A 88 12.24 11.06 -1.52
C LEU A 88 12.83 12.44 -1.85
N ILE A 89 13.64 12.99 -0.96
CA ILE A 89 14.30 14.28 -1.14
C ILE A 89 15.70 13.96 -1.68
N ASP A 90 16.03 14.55 -2.83
CA ASP A 90 17.40 14.58 -3.32
C ASP A 90 18.08 15.75 -2.60
N GLU A 91 19.19 15.51 -1.89
CA GLU A 91 20.06 16.56 -1.34
C GLU A 91 20.78 17.33 -2.46
#